data_AF-A0D9R7-F1
#
_entry.id   AF-A0D9R7-F1
#
_cell.length_a   1.000
_cell.length_b   1.000
_cell.length_c   1.000
_cell.angle_alpha   90.00
_cell.angle_beta   90.00
_cell.angle_gamma   90.00
#
_symmetry.space_group_name_H-M   'P 1'
#
loop_
_entity.id
_entity.type
_entity.pdbx_description
1 polymer ?
#
loop_
_entity_poly.entity_id
_entity_poly.type
_entity_poly.pdbx_seq_one_letter_code
_entity_poly.pdbx_strand_id
1 'polypeptide(L)'
;MDHQNNNTKQRDFAVLLNRNPQTRPQVNSTPIKKVFIDPTQRIYEDIVVGEYLEEHQIVVESNEIEVPQPFIEWKDCQFPNQLNKRISLKAFQRPTPIQASVFPIIMSGHDLIGIAQTGSGKTIAYLLPGLVHIECQRKKGGPMMLILVPTRELAMQIQEHISYFSEAYNMNSACIYGGADKRPQEMALARDPDIVVATPGRLIDFLDAQVTNLHNVTYLVLDEADRMLDMGFEQQVRKIDSYIREDRQTVFFSATWPRTVQNLACDLCHNEPINLYIGSQEVTINKNITQETICLYQNEKQEELLYILEELSNKDKVLIFC
;
A
#
# COMPACT_ATOMS: atom_id res chain seq x y z
N MET A 1 25.91 -27.93 33.86
CA MET A 1 26.19 -28.21 32.44
C MET A 1 25.62 -27.07 31.59
N ASP A 2 25.79 -25.82 32.04
CA ASP A 2 24.90 -24.71 31.61
C ASP A 2 25.67 -23.45 31.18
N HIS A 3 26.98 -23.55 30.95
CA HIS A 3 27.80 -22.43 30.45
C HIS A 3 28.13 -22.51 28.96
N GLN A 4 27.76 -23.58 28.26
CA GLN A 4 27.99 -23.71 26.81
C GLN A 4 26.79 -23.27 25.95
N ASN A 5 25.59 -23.07 26.52
CA ASN A 5 24.38 -22.75 25.76
C ASN A 5 24.13 -21.24 25.52
N ASN A 6 24.82 -20.35 26.25
CA ASN A 6 24.71 -18.90 26.04
C ASN A 6 25.61 -18.38 24.91
N ASN A 7 26.73 -19.05 24.64
CA ASN A 7 27.66 -18.65 23.57
C ASN A 7 27.13 -18.96 22.17
N THR A 8 26.27 -19.97 22.01
CA THR A 8 25.68 -20.32 20.71
C THR A 8 24.60 -19.32 20.31
N LYS A 9 23.72 -18.91 21.24
CA LYS A 9 22.70 -17.87 21.00
C LYS A 9 23.29 -16.48 20.72
N GLN A 10 24.38 -16.10 21.39
CA GLN A 10 25.08 -14.84 21.10
C GLN A 10 25.84 -14.88 19.76
N ARG A 11 26.37 -16.04 19.36
CA ARG A 11 26.99 -16.22 18.04
C ARG A 11 25.96 -16.20 16.90
N ASP A 12 24.80 -16.81 17.09
CA ASP A 12 23.71 -16.78 16.09
C ASP A 12 23.15 -15.37 15.90
N PHE A 13 23.11 -14.54 16.97
CA PHE A 13 22.75 -13.13 16.88
C PHE A 13 23.82 -12.28 16.19
N ALA A 14 25.11 -12.55 16.44
CA ALA A 14 26.21 -11.84 15.79
C ALA A 14 26.33 -12.16 14.29
N VAL A 15 25.93 -13.37 13.86
CA VAL A 15 25.89 -13.75 12.44
C VAL A 15 24.74 -13.05 11.70
N LEU A 16 23.63 -12.74 12.37
CA LEU A 16 22.54 -11.92 11.80
C LEU A 16 22.93 -10.45 11.64
N LEU A 17 23.77 -9.91 12.53
CA LEU A 17 24.26 -8.54 12.51
C LEU A 17 25.38 -8.29 11.49
N ASN A 18 25.96 -9.34 10.90
CA ASN A 18 27.05 -9.23 9.92
C ASN A 18 26.56 -9.06 8.47
N ARG A 19 25.26 -8.84 8.27
CA ARG A 19 24.72 -8.45 6.96
C ARG A 19 24.83 -6.94 6.85
N ASN A 20 25.61 -6.48 5.89
CA ASN A 20 25.68 -5.06 5.59
C ASN A 20 24.26 -4.59 5.25
N PRO A 21 23.63 -3.71 6.07
CA PRO A 21 22.23 -3.35 5.89
C PRO A 21 22.00 -2.69 4.53
N GLN A 22 23.05 -2.24 3.85
CA GLN A 22 23.05 -1.62 2.53
C GLN A 22 23.07 -2.56 1.32
N THR A 23 22.97 -3.86 1.54
CA THR A 23 22.98 -4.84 0.44
C THR A 23 21.71 -5.68 0.46
N ARG A 24 21.15 -5.92 -0.72
CA ARG A 24 20.00 -6.80 -0.93
C ARG A 24 20.23 -8.14 -0.22
N PRO A 25 19.26 -8.67 0.54
CA PRO A 25 19.42 -9.98 1.18
C PRO A 25 19.75 -11.05 0.13
N GLN A 26 20.83 -11.81 0.32
CA GLN A 26 21.18 -12.91 -0.60
C GLN A 26 20.16 -14.07 -0.52
N VAL A 27 20.07 -14.81 -1.64
CA VAL A 27 19.16 -15.90 -2.07
C VAL A 27 18.84 -17.00 -1.02
N ASN A 28 19.52 -17.04 0.13
CA ASN A 28 19.23 -17.98 1.24
C ASN A 28 18.21 -17.43 2.25
N SER A 29 17.31 -16.55 1.82
CA SER A 29 16.19 -16.08 2.63
C SER A 29 15.15 -17.19 2.78
N THR A 30 14.45 -17.24 3.92
CA THR A 30 13.35 -18.20 4.09
C THR A 30 12.27 -17.96 3.04
N PRO A 31 11.71 -19.02 2.43
CA PRO A 31 10.60 -18.90 1.48
C PRO A 31 9.43 -18.10 2.05
N ILE A 32 8.82 -17.27 1.21
CA ILE A 32 7.64 -16.46 1.55
C ILE A 32 6.39 -17.28 1.19
N LYS A 33 5.45 -17.39 2.13
CA LYS A 33 4.10 -17.85 1.78
C LYS A 33 3.37 -16.67 1.13
N LYS A 34 2.99 -16.82 -0.14
CA LYS A 34 2.25 -15.78 -0.90
C LYS A 34 0.81 -16.16 -1.21
N VAL A 35 0.51 -17.45 -1.26
CA VAL A 35 -0.82 -17.97 -1.60
C VAL A 35 -1.56 -18.32 -0.31
N PHE A 36 -2.71 -17.66 -0.09
CA PHE A 36 -3.56 -17.81 1.09
C PHE A 36 -4.95 -18.34 0.77
N ILE A 37 -5.34 -18.28 -0.51
CA ILE A 37 -6.61 -18.79 -1.04
C ILE A 37 -6.34 -19.74 -2.21
N ASP A 38 -7.36 -20.49 -2.62
CA ASP A 38 -7.34 -21.20 -3.90
C ASP A 38 -7.81 -20.24 -5.01
N PRO A 39 -6.93 -19.79 -5.92
CA PRO A 39 -7.30 -18.86 -6.99
C PRO A 39 -8.28 -19.46 -8.00
N THR A 40 -8.39 -20.79 -8.07
CA THR A 40 -9.26 -21.50 -9.00
C THR A 40 -10.68 -21.70 -8.45
N GLN A 41 -10.89 -21.37 -7.17
CA GLN A 41 -12.18 -21.52 -6.54
C GLN A 41 -13.20 -20.55 -7.16
N ARG A 42 -14.24 -21.13 -7.77
CA ARG A 42 -15.37 -20.38 -8.32
C ARG A 42 -16.45 -20.23 -7.26
N ILE A 43 -16.75 -18.99 -6.89
CA ILE A 43 -17.79 -18.61 -5.90
C ILE A 43 -19.08 -18.24 -6.63
N TYR A 44 -18.97 -17.63 -7.80
CA TYR A 44 -20.07 -17.13 -8.60
C TYR A 44 -20.09 -17.77 -9.99
N GLU A 45 -21.26 -17.80 -10.61
CA GLU A 45 -21.38 -18.11 -12.04
C GLU A 45 -20.75 -17.00 -12.89
N ASP A 46 -20.18 -17.36 -14.04
CA ASP A 46 -19.45 -16.39 -14.88
C ASP A 46 -20.33 -15.23 -15.36
N ILE A 47 -21.65 -15.45 -15.50
CA ILE A 47 -22.63 -14.39 -15.83
C ILE A 47 -22.67 -13.35 -14.72
N VAL A 48 -22.76 -13.77 -13.45
CA VAL A 48 -22.81 -12.86 -12.29
C VAL A 48 -21.50 -12.06 -12.17
N VAL A 49 -20.37 -12.72 -12.43
CA VAL A 49 -19.08 -12.03 -12.46
C VAL A 49 -19.02 -11.01 -13.60
N GLY A 50 -19.44 -11.39 -14.80
CA GLY A 50 -19.48 -10.50 -15.96
C GLY A 50 -20.34 -9.25 -15.71
N GLU A 51 -21.55 -9.43 -15.18
CA GLU A 51 -22.45 -8.33 -14.81
C GLU A 51 -21.82 -7.41 -13.76
N TYR A 52 -21.17 -7.96 -12.73
CA TYR A 52 -20.49 -7.16 -11.70
C TYR A 52 -19.32 -6.32 -12.26
N LEU A 53 -18.50 -6.92 -13.12
CA LEU A 53 -17.38 -6.24 -13.76
C LEU A 53 -17.88 -5.11 -14.68
N GLU A 54 -18.95 -5.36 -15.44
CA GLU A 54 -19.55 -4.35 -16.32
C GLU A 54 -20.20 -3.20 -15.50
N GLU A 55 -20.99 -3.52 -14.48
CA GLU A 55 -21.66 -2.54 -13.61
C GLU A 55 -20.67 -1.56 -12.98
N HIS A 56 -19.51 -2.07 -12.53
CA HIS A 56 -18.51 -1.27 -11.85
C HIS A 56 -17.37 -0.78 -12.75
N GLN A 57 -17.48 -1.01 -14.07
CA GLN A 57 -16.46 -0.63 -15.05
C GLN A 57 -15.07 -1.14 -14.65
N ILE A 58 -15.00 -2.41 -14.27
CA ILE A 58 -13.77 -3.08 -13.88
C ILE A 58 -13.17 -3.73 -15.12
N VAL A 59 -11.94 -3.36 -15.45
CA VAL A 59 -11.15 -4.00 -16.50
C VAL A 59 -9.95 -4.66 -15.83
N VAL A 60 -9.74 -5.93 -16.11
CA VAL A 60 -8.56 -6.66 -15.65
C VAL A 60 -7.75 -7.09 -16.86
N GLU A 61 -6.48 -6.68 -16.90
CA GLU A 61 -5.52 -7.09 -17.91
C GLU A 61 -4.50 -8.03 -17.27
N SER A 62 -4.39 -9.23 -17.85
CA SER A 62 -3.37 -10.20 -17.51
C SER A 62 -3.06 -11.03 -18.76
N ASN A 63 -1.78 -11.31 -19.00
CA ASN A 63 -1.36 -12.05 -20.19
C ASN A 63 -1.44 -13.57 -19.99
N GLU A 64 -0.88 -14.08 -18.89
CA GLU A 64 -0.71 -15.52 -18.68
C GLU A 64 -1.31 -16.04 -17.36
N ILE A 65 -1.90 -15.16 -16.54
CA ILE A 65 -2.40 -15.52 -15.22
C ILE A 65 -3.94 -15.56 -15.26
N GLU A 66 -4.51 -16.69 -14.88
CA GLU A 66 -5.94 -16.78 -14.64
C GLU A 66 -6.32 -15.88 -13.45
N VAL A 67 -7.13 -14.86 -13.73
CA VAL A 67 -7.54 -13.89 -12.72
C VAL A 67 -8.61 -14.51 -11.81
N PRO A 68 -8.41 -14.52 -10.48
CA PRO A 68 -9.41 -14.97 -9.52
C PRO A 68 -10.72 -14.16 -9.58
N GLN A 69 -11.84 -14.79 -9.27
CA GLN A 69 -13.14 -14.10 -9.20
C GLN A 69 -13.17 -13.04 -8.09
N PRO A 70 -13.87 -11.90 -8.29
CA PRO A 70 -14.00 -10.87 -7.28
C PRO A 70 -14.76 -11.39 -6.04
N PHE A 71 -14.31 -10.96 -4.87
CA PHE A 71 -14.97 -11.22 -3.58
C PHE A 71 -16.04 -10.14 -3.31
N ILE A 72 -17.23 -10.34 -3.86
CA ILE A 72 -18.34 -9.35 -3.85
C ILE A 72 -18.90 -9.12 -2.44
N GLU A 73 -18.87 -10.13 -1.57
CA GLU A 73 -19.24 -10.03 -0.16
C GLU A 73 -18.04 -10.27 0.78
N TRP A 74 -18.10 -9.70 1.99
CA TRP A 74 -17.07 -9.89 3.00
C TRP A 74 -16.86 -11.36 3.39
N LYS A 75 -17.91 -12.19 3.30
CA LYS A 75 -17.85 -13.63 3.59
C LYS A 75 -16.97 -14.38 2.58
N ASP A 76 -16.83 -13.86 1.37
CA ASP A 76 -16.06 -14.47 0.29
C ASP A 76 -14.56 -14.20 0.45
N CYS A 77 -14.20 -13.16 1.22
CA CYS A 77 -12.83 -12.70 1.38
C CYS A 77 -11.92 -13.69 2.14
N GLN A 78 -12.49 -14.73 2.75
CA GLN A 78 -11.77 -15.77 3.50
C GLN A 78 -10.78 -15.22 4.55
N PHE A 79 -11.03 -14.00 5.06
CA PHE A 79 -10.18 -13.40 6.08
C PHE A 79 -10.31 -14.14 7.42
N PRO A 80 -9.25 -14.18 8.25
CA PRO A 80 -9.33 -14.73 9.58
C PRO A 80 -10.37 -14.03 10.46
N ASN A 81 -10.96 -14.78 11.39
CA ASN A 81 -12.05 -14.31 12.26
C ASN A 81 -11.71 -13.03 13.05
N GLN A 82 -10.45 -12.87 13.46
CA GLN A 82 -9.98 -11.67 14.17
C GLN A 82 -10.12 -10.42 13.31
N LEU A 83 -9.78 -10.52 12.02
CA LEU A 83 -9.86 -9.41 11.08
C LEU A 83 -11.32 -9.14 10.68
N ASN A 84 -12.11 -10.18 10.43
CA ASN A 84 -13.55 -10.03 10.16
C ASN A 84 -14.28 -9.28 11.28
N LYS A 85 -13.96 -9.54 12.55
CA LYS A 85 -14.52 -8.79 13.68
C LYS A 85 -14.21 -7.29 13.59
N ARG A 86 -12.98 -6.90 13.22
CA ARG A 86 -12.60 -5.49 13.03
C ARG A 86 -13.31 -4.84 11.85
N ILE A 87 -13.47 -5.57 10.75
CA ILE A 87 -14.21 -5.12 9.57
C ILE A 87 -15.68 -4.85 9.94
N SER A 88 -16.33 -5.78 10.65
CA SER A 88 -17.72 -5.62 11.08
C SER A 88 -17.92 -4.42 12.02
N LEU A 89 -16.96 -4.11 12.89
CA LEU A 89 -17.02 -2.96 13.79
C LEU A 89 -16.98 -1.60 13.07
N LYS A 90 -16.42 -1.54 11.85
CA LYS A 90 -16.49 -0.35 10.99
C LYS A 90 -17.83 -0.20 10.25
N ALA A 91 -18.74 -1.16 10.40
CA ALA A 91 -20.05 -1.19 9.77
C ALA A 91 -20.00 -1.08 8.23
N PHE A 92 -18.95 -1.62 7.61
CA PHE A 92 -18.89 -1.72 6.14
C PHE A 92 -19.86 -2.80 5.65
N GLN A 93 -20.82 -2.40 4.83
CA GLN A 93 -21.85 -3.34 4.33
C GLN A 93 -21.26 -4.38 3.38
N ARG A 94 -20.45 -3.93 2.42
CA ARG A 94 -19.79 -4.78 1.40
C ARG A 94 -18.41 -4.20 1.06
N PRO A 95 -17.48 -5.03 0.53
CA PRO A 95 -16.27 -4.52 -0.10
C PRO A 95 -16.62 -3.52 -1.21
N THR A 96 -15.83 -2.46 -1.36
CA THR A 96 -15.93 -1.60 -2.54
C THR A 96 -15.45 -2.34 -3.79
N PRO A 97 -15.78 -1.90 -5.02
CA PRO A 97 -15.36 -2.60 -6.23
C PRO A 97 -13.85 -2.84 -6.34
N ILE A 98 -13.04 -1.87 -5.88
CA ILE A 98 -11.57 -2.04 -5.80
C ILE A 98 -11.18 -3.09 -4.78
N GLN A 99 -11.82 -3.11 -3.61
CA GLN A 99 -11.54 -4.10 -2.58
C GLN A 99 -11.91 -5.51 -3.04
N ALA A 100 -13.14 -5.68 -3.57
CA ALA A 100 -13.66 -6.95 -4.05
C ALA A 100 -12.74 -7.61 -5.08
N SER A 101 -12.21 -6.81 -6.02
CA SER A 101 -11.40 -7.32 -7.12
C SER A 101 -9.94 -7.54 -6.72
N VAL A 102 -9.41 -6.70 -5.83
CA VAL A 102 -8.01 -6.73 -5.40
C VAL A 102 -7.71 -7.83 -4.40
N PHE A 103 -8.59 -8.06 -3.42
CA PHE A 103 -8.35 -9.05 -2.36
C PHE A 103 -7.98 -10.42 -2.90
N PRO A 104 -8.73 -11.04 -3.83
CA PRO A 104 -8.40 -12.38 -4.29
C PRO A 104 -7.08 -12.40 -5.09
N ILE A 105 -6.77 -11.34 -5.84
CA ILE A 105 -5.49 -11.23 -6.59
C ILE A 105 -4.30 -11.18 -5.63
N ILE A 106 -4.35 -10.28 -4.64
CA ILE A 106 -3.27 -10.13 -3.67
C ILE A 106 -3.13 -11.40 -2.81
N MET A 107 -4.23 -11.98 -2.36
CA MET A 107 -4.21 -13.20 -1.54
C MET A 107 -3.77 -14.44 -2.32
N SER A 108 -3.76 -14.38 -3.65
CA SER A 108 -3.18 -15.40 -4.54
C SER A 108 -1.68 -15.18 -4.79
N GLY A 109 -1.10 -14.12 -4.22
CA GLY A 109 0.35 -13.90 -4.23
C GLY A 109 0.90 -13.19 -5.47
N HIS A 110 0.04 -12.65 -6.33
CA HIS A 110 0.44 -11.92 -7.52
C HIS A 110 0.82 -10.48 -7.21
N ASP A 111 1.80 -9.97 -7.94
CA ASP A 111 2.04 -8.53 -8.02
C ASP A 111 0.85 -7.88 -8.73
N LEU A 112 0.49 -6.66 -8.30
CA LEU A 112 -0.74 -6.01 -8.74
C LEU A 112 -0.48 -4.52 -9.00
N ILE A 113 -1.11 -4.00 -10.04
CA ILE A 113 -1.29 -2.57 -10.27
C ILE A 113 -2.79 -2.26 -10.22
N GLY A 114 -3.21 -1.51 -9.19
CA GLY A 114 -4.59 -1.06 -9.01
C GLY A 114 -4.75 0.42 -9.37
N ILE A 115 -5.49 0.70 -10.43
CA ILE A 115 -5.78 2.04 -10.92
C ILE A 115 -7.25 2.35 -10.62
N ALA A 116 -7.47 3.28 -9.69
CA ALA A 116 -8.81 3.70 -9.30
C ALA A 116 -8.79 5.12 -8.75
N GLN A 117 -9.92 5.83 -8.87
CA GLN A 117 -10.07 7.19 -8.35
C GLN A 117 -9.83 7.29 -6.82
N THR A 118 -9.49 8.49 -6.35
CA THR A 118 -9.40 8.80 -4.91
C THR A 118 -10.72 8.52 -4.19
N GLY A 119 -10.65 8.05 -2.94
CA GLY A 119 -11.85 7.74 -2.14
C GLY A 119 -12.53 6.40 -2.47
N SER A 120 -12.01 5.61 -3.42
CA SER A 120 -12.53 4.28 -3.77
C SER A 120 -12.27 3.18 -2.73
N GLY A 121 -11.44 3.45 -1.72
CA GLY A 121 -11.11 2.49 -0.65
C GLY A 121 -9.82 1.69 -0.86
N LYS A 122 -8.90 2.17 -1.73
CA LYS A 122 -7.58 1.58 -2.03
C LYS A 122 -6.77 1.21 -0.78
N THR A 123 -6.77 2.08 0.23
CA THR A 123 -6.03 1.85 1.48
C THR A 123 -6.38 0.53 2.15
N ILE A 124 -7.67 0.23 2.25
CA ILE A 124 -8.14 -1.03 2.83
C ILE A 124 -7.87 -2.21 1.88
N ALA A 125 -7.94 -1.95 0.57
CA ALA A 125 -7.71 -2.95 -0.48
C ALA A 125 -6.31 -3.60 -0.38
N TYR A 126 -5.24 -2.83 -0.14
CA TYR A 126 -3.91 -3.40 0.10
C TYR A 126 -3.64 -3.77 1.56
N LEU A 127 -4.25 -3.08 2.52
CA LEU A 127 -3.91 -3.24 3.94
C LEU A 127 -4.40 -4.60 4.48
N LEU A 128 -5.66 -4.93 4.26
CA LEU A 128 -6.24 -6.17 4.81
C LEU A 128 -5.54 -7.45 4.34
N PRO A 129 -5.34 -7.70 3.02
CA PRO A 129 -4.61 -8.88 2.59
C PRO A 129 -3.15 -8.85 3.04
N GLY A 130 -2.53 -7.66 3.09
CA GLY A 130 -1.18 -7.51 3.61
C GLY A 130 -1.06 -7.88 5.10
N LEU A 131 -2.06 -7.59 5.94
CA LEU A 131 -2.07 -8.03 7.34
C LEU A 131 -2.14 -9.56 7.45
N VAL A 132 -2.97 -10.21 6.62
CA VAL A 132 -3.01 -11.69 6.54
C VAL A 132 -1.67 -12.25 6.08
N HIS A 133 -1.05 -11.58 5.10
CA HIS A 133 0.26 -11.95 4.58
C HIS A 133 1.35 -11.91 5.63
N ILE A 134 1.40 -10.87 6.48
CA ILE A 134 2.39 -10.81 7.57
C ILE A 134 2.08 -11.85 8.63
N GLU A 135 0.82 -12.00 9.06
CA GLU A 135 0.45 -12.86 10.19
C GLU A 135 0.88 -14.32 9.94
N CYS A 136 0.74 -14.81 8.72
CA CYS A 136 1.11 -16.18 8.35
C CYS A 136 2.62 -16.50 8.42
N GLN A 137 3.48 -15.48 8.49
CA GLN A 137 4.93 -15.65 8.38
C GLN A 137 5.70 -14.63 9.23
N ARG A 138 5.07 -14.14 10.31
CA ARG A 138 5.58 -13.03 11.13
C ARG A 138 6.97 -13.31 11.68
N LYS A 139 7.86 -12.32 11.57
CA LYS A 139 9.26 -12.37 12.03
C LYS A 139 9.63 -11.10 12.76
N LYS A 140 10.55 -11.24 13.72
CA LYS A 140 11.16 -10.11 14.43
C LYS A 140 12.41 -9.61 13.67
N GLY A 141 12.85 -8.40 14.01
CA GLY A 141 14.09 -7.81 13.49
C GLY A 141 13.93 -6.93 12.25
N GLY A 142 12.75 -6.32 12.08
CA GLY A 142 12.46 -5.36 11.03
C GLY A 142 11.04 -5.52 10.45
N PRO A 143 10.56 -4.51 9.70
CA PRO A 143 9.24 -4.54 9.08
C PRO A 143 9.10 -5.66 8.05
N MET A 144 7.89 -6.17 7.95
CA MET A 144 7.47 -7.15 6.94
C MET A 144 6.59 -6.55 5.86
N MET A 145 5.84 -5.50 6.21
CA MET A 145 5.11 -4.65 5.27
C MET A 145 5.72 -3.26 5.25
N LEU A 146 5.99 -2.78 4.04
CA LEU A 146 6.39 -1.39 3.80
C LEU A 146 5.38 -0.74 2.86
N ILE A 147 4.84 0.42 3.27
CA ILE A 147 3.95 1.24 2.47
C ILE A 147 4.67 2.57 2.19
N LEU A 148 4.97 2.83 0.94
CA LEU A 148 5.55 4.09 0.48
C LEU A 148 4.46 5.02 -0.03
N VAL A 149 4.48 6.26 0.46
CA VAL A 149 3.50 7.30 0.13
C VAL A 149 4.19 8.65 -0.15
N PRO A 150 3.60 9.53 -0.97
CA PRO A 150 4.23 10.80 -1.36
C PRO A 150 4.24 11.87 -0.26
N THR A 151 3.24 11.91 0.60
CA THR A 151 3.06 13.02 1.56
C THR A 151 2.99 12.53 3.00
N ARG A 152 3.35 13.43 3.92
CA ARG A 152 3.26 13.18 5.36
C ARG A 152 1.81 12.97 5.79
N GLU A 153 0.91 13.79 5.27
CA GLU A 153 -0.49 13.81 5.61
C GLU A 153 -1.14 12.47 5.25
N LEU A 154 -0.82 11.94 4.06
CA LEU A 154 -1.26 10.62 3.64
C LEU A 154 -0.64 9.50 4.51
N ALA A 155 0.65 9.59 4.85
CA ALA A 155 1.30 8.63 5.73
C ALA A 155 0.60 8.53 7.10
N MET A 156 0.23 9.69 7.67
CA MET A 156 -0.48 9.76 8.94
C MET A 156 -1.90 9.19 8.83
N GLN A 157 -2.62 9.49 7.76
CA GLN A 157 -3.95 8.92 7.52
C GLN A 157 -3.91 7.39 7.40
N ILE A 158 -2.94 6.85 6.64
CA ILE A 158 -2.78 5.39 6.50
C ILE A 158 -2.35 4.77 7.83
N GLN A 159 -1.51 5.44 8.62
CA GLN A 159 -1.12 4.98 9.96
C GLN A 159 -2.33 4.80 10.89
N GLU A 160 -3.36 5.63 10.81
CA GLU A 160 -4.59 5.47 11.58
C GLU A 160 -5.33 4.18 11.18
N HIS A 161 -5.43 3.92 9.87
CA HIS A 161 -6.00 2.67 9.37
C HIS A 161 -5.19 1.45 9.81
N ILE A 162 -3.85 1.51 9.68
CA ILE A 162 -2.96 0.44 10.15
C ILE A 162 -3.21 0.19 11.63
N SER A 163 -3.15 1.23 12.48
CA SER A 163 -3.31 1.10 13.92
C SER A 163 -4.63 0.40 14.29
N TYR A 164 -5.71 0.73 13.58
CA TYR A 164 -7.01 0.10 13.85
C TYR A 164 -7.07 -1.38 13.48
N PHE A 165 -6.58 -1.75 12.28
CA PHE A 165 -6.71 -3.12 11.78
C PHE A 165 -5.59 -4.05 12.29
N SER A 166 -4.40 -3.53 12.57
CA SER A 166 -3.25 -4.29 13.06
C SER A 166 -3.46 -4.81 14.50
N GLU A 167 -4.35 -4.18 15.27
CA GLU A 167 -4.79 -4.67 16.57
C GLU A 167 -5.48 -6.05 16.49
N ALA A 168 -5.98 -6.49 15.33
CA ALA A 168 -6.52 -7.85 15.16
C ALA A 168 -5.46 -8.93 15.47
N TYR A 169 -4.18 -8.61 15.24
CA TYR A 169 -3.06 -9.54 15.33
C TYR A 169 -1.96 -9.07 16.31
N ASN A 170 -2.22 -8.02 17.09
CA ASN A 170 -1.23 -7.38 17.96
C ASN A 170 0.06 -7.01 17.18
N MET A 171 -0.12 -6.45 15.99
CA MET A 171 0.97 -5.97 15.15
C MET A 171 1.27 -4.50 15.45
N ASN A 172 2.55 -4.18 15.55
CA ASN A 172 3.02 -2.82 15.77
C ASN A 172 3.36 -2.15 14.44
N SER A 173 3.25 -0.83 14.42
CA SER A 173 3.53 -0.03 13.22
C SER A 173 4.30 1.24 13.55
N ALA A 174 4.98 1.80 12.55
CA ALA A 174 5.63 3.09 12.64
C ALA A 174 5.33 3.95 11.40
N CYS A 175 5.15 5.24 11.63
CA CYS A 175 4.90 6.24 10.58
C CYS A 175 6.10 7.16 10.46
N ILE A 176 6.72 7.19 9.27
CA ILE A 176 8.04 7.76 9.03
C ILE A 176 7.97 8.82 7.95
N TYR A 177 8.28 10.08 8.28
CA TYR A 177 8.15 11.17 7.31
C TYR A 177 9.01 12.39 7.66
N GLY A 178 9.33 13.17 6.63
CA GLY A 178 10.10 14.42 6.72
C GLY A 178 9.35 15.56 7.42
N GLY A 179 10.08 16.62 7.81
CA GLY A 179 9.50 17.85 8.39
C GLY A 179 9.03 17.74 9.85
N ALA A 180 9.21 16.60 10.51
CA ALA A 180 9.00 16.42 11.95
C ALA A 180 10.27 15.90 12.64
N ASP A 181 10.29 15.96 13.98
CA ASP A 181 11.40 15.47 14.80
C ASP A 181 11.73 14.00 14.47
N LYS A 182 13.03 13.71 14.30
CA LYS A 182 13.53 12.37 13.97
C LYS A 182 13.45 11.43 15.17
N ARG A 183 13.67 11.94 16.39
CA ARG A 183 13.88 11.11 17.58
C ARG A 183 12.67 10.21 17.93
N PRO A 184 11.41 10.69 17.89
CA PRO A 184 10.26 9.81 18.14
C PRO A 184 10.12 8.71 17.07
N GLN A 185 10.42 9.03 15.80
CA GLN A 185 10.35 8.08 14.69
C GLN A 185 11.46 7.02 14.79
N GLU A 186 12.67 7.43 15.19
CA GLU A 186 13.79 6.53 15.49
C GLU A 186 13.45 5.56 16.63
N MET A 187 12.86 6.06 17.71
CA MET A 187 12.40 5.21 18.82
C MET A 187 11.27 4.25 18.40
N ALA A 188 10.41 4.65 17.46
CA ALA A 188 9.37 3.78 16.92
C ALA A 188 9.97 2.65 16.07
N LEU A 189 10.96 2.96 15.23
CA LEU A 189 11.68 1.97 14.42
C LEU A 189 12.52 1.01 15.28
N ALA A 190 13.16 1.51 16.33
CA ALA A 190 13.95 0.70 17.26
C ALA A 190 13.13 -0.34 18.05
N ARG A 191 11.79 -0.26 18.00
CA ARG A 191 10.88 -1.27 18.57
C ARG A 191 10.55 -2.41 17.60
N ASP A 192 11.23 -2.48 16.45
CA ASP A 192 11.01 -3.48 15.39
C ASP A 192 9.54 -3.58 14.98
N PRO A 193 8.93 -2.51 14.42
CA PRO A 193 7.54 -2.56 13.99
C PRO A 193 7.34 -3.59 12.88
N ASP A 194 6.20 -4.25 12.85
CA ASP A 194 5.84 -5.22 11.81
C ASP A 194 5.51 -4.49 10.49
N ILE A 195 4.97 -3.27 10.59
CA ILE A 195 4.48 -2.46 9.46
C ILE A 195 5.13 -1.07 9.52
N VAL A 196 5.65 -0.60 8.39
CA VAL A 196 6.12 0.78 8.26
C VAL A 196 5.35 1.46 7.14
N VAL A 197 4.78 2.63 7.43
CA VAL A 197 4.31 3.57 6.41
C VAL A 197 5.26 4.75 6.37
N ALA A 198 5.75 5.12 5.19
CA ALA A 198 6.82 6.09 5.08
C ALA A 198 6.77 6.98 3.84
N THR A 199 7.25 8.21 3.98
CA THR A 199 7.71 9.00 2.83
C THR A 199 9.17 8.61 2.49
N PRO A 200 9.53 8.50 1.18
CA PRO A 200 10.82 7.93 0.79
C PRO A 200 12.04 8.60 1.41
N GLY A 201 12.11 9.93 1.39
CA GLY A 201 13.28 10.68 1.88
C GLY A 201 13.64 10.39 3.35
N ARG A 202 12.67 10.40 4.26
CA ARG A 202 12.94 10.14 5.69
C ARG A 202 13.29 8.67 5.94
N LEU A 203 12.71 7.74 5.19
CA LEU A 203 13.05 6.34 5.32
C LEU A 203 14.51 6.10 4.93
N ILE A 204 14.97 6.71 3.83
CA ILE A 204 16.37 6.63 3.40
C ILE A 204 17.31 7.16 4.48
N ASP A 205 17.01 8.30 5.11
CA ASP A 205 17.82 8.82 6.22
C ASP A 205 18.02 7.77 7.32
N PHE A 206 16.96 7.03 7.69
CA PHE A 206 17.02 6.01 8.74
C PHE A 206 17.70 4.71 8.29
N LEU A 207 17.61 4.36 7.01
CA LEU A 207 18.35 3.23 6.43
C LEU A 207 19.85 3.52 6.36
N ASP A 208 20.21 4.73 5.92
CA ASP A 208 21.61 5.17 5.85
C ASP A 208 22.23 5.28 7.25
N ALA A 209 21.45 5.74 8.24
CA ALA A 209 21.85 5.79 9.65
C ALA A 209 21.75 4.43 10.38
N GLN A 210 21.35 3.35 9.69
CA GLN A 210 21.19 2.01 10.25
C GLN A 210 20.24 1.91 11.47
N VAL A 211 19.26 2.82 11.54
CA VAL A 211 18.20 2.81 12.57
C VAL A 211 17.22 1.65 12.33
N THR A 212 17.01 1.27 11.07
CA THR A 212 16.18 0.14 10.67
C THR A 212 16.79 -0.58 9.46
N ASN A 213 16.18 -1.69 9.06
CA ASN A 213 16.54 -2.45 7.86
C ASN A 213 15.26 -2.93 7.16
N LEU A 214 15.35 -3.32 5.88
CA LEU A 214 14.20 -3.81 5.11
C LEU A 214 14.33 -5.29 4.71
N HIS A 215 15.22 -6.04 5.37
CA HIS A 215 15.53 -7.42 4.96
C HIS A 215 14.34 -8.38 5.09
N ASN A 216 13.41 -8.08 5.99
CA ASN A 216 12.22 -8.88 6.24
C ASN A 216 11.00 -8.41 5.45
N VAL A 217 11.10 -7.34 4.66
CA VAL A 217 9.95 -6.85 3.89
C VAL A 217 9.61 -7.88 2.81
N THR A 218 8.43 -8.49 2.94
CA THR A 218 7.87 -9.46 2.00
C THR A 218 6.65 -8.91 1.27
N TYR A 219 6.16 -7.73 1.66
CA TYR A 219 5.02 -7.05 1.07
C TYR A 219 5.32 -5.55 0.94
N LEU A 220 5.48 -5.08 -0.30
CA LEU A 220 5.76 -3.69 -0.63
C LEU A 220 4.54 -3.06 -1.29
N VAL A 221 4.09 -1.93 -0.75
CA VAL A 221 3.01 -1.12 -1.33
C VAL A 221 3.55 0.22 -1.77
N LEU A 222 3.17 0.66 -2.96
CA LEU A 222 3.35 2.03 -3.44
C LEU A 222 1.97 2.65 -3.63
N ASP A 223 1.60 3.61 -2.77
CA ASP A 223 0.31 4.32 -2.84
C ASP A 223 0.52 5.74 -3.38
N GLU A 224 -0.40 6.18 -4.25
CA GLU A 224 -0.23 7.39 -5.09
C GLU A 224 1.09 7.37 -5.88
N ALA A 225 1.35 6.26 -6.60
CA ALA A 225 2.61 6.03 -7.31
C ALA A 225 2.90 7.09 -8.38
N ASP A 226 1.89 7.54 -9.14
CA ASP A 226 1.99 8.66 -10.06
C ASP A 226 2.51 9.93 -9.38
N ARG A 227 1.89 10.30 -8.25
CA ARG A 227 2.28 11.48 -7.49
C ARG A 227 3.69 11.36 -6.89
N MET A 228 4.11 10.17 -6.46
CA MET A 228 5.48 9.96 -6.01
C MET A 228 6.49 10.27 -7.13
N LEU A 229 6.18 9.90 -8.36
CA LEU A 229 7.03 10.21 -9.51
C LEU A 229 7.02 11.69 -9.87
N ASP A 230 5.86 12.34 -9.83
CA ASP A 230 5.73 13.80 -10.06
C ASP A 230 6.55 14.62 -9.05
N MET A 231 6.68 14.13 -7.82
CA MET A 231 7.50 14.73 -6.76
C MET A 231 9.00 14.41 -6.88
N GLY A 232 9.41 13.66 -7.91
CA GLY A 232 10.80 13.28 -8.14
C GLY A 232 11.31 12.17 -7.21
N PHE A 233 10.44 11.40 -6.57
CA PHE A 233 10.85 10.32 -5.66
C PHE A 233 11.29 9.03 -6.37
N GLU A 234 11.27 8.97 -7.70
CA GLU A 234 11.63 7.76 -8.45
C GLU A 234 12.95 7.13 -7.98
N GLN A 235 14.02 7.94 -7.93
CA GLN A 235 15.35 7.46 -7.53
C GLN A 235 15.38 7.02 -6.06
N GLN A 236 14.59 7.66 -5.21
CA GLN A 236 14.47 7.30 -3.80
C GLN A 236 13.74 5.97 -3.62
N VAL A 237 12.65 5.76 -4.37
CA VAL A 237 11.91 4.49 -4.40
C VAL A 237 12.81 3.35 -4.87
N ARG A 238 13.56 3.55 -5.96
CA ARG A 238 14.54 2.56 -6.47
C ARG A 238 15.65 2.27 -5.46
N LYS A 239 16.16 3.31 -4.80
CA LYS A 239 17.15 3.14 -3.72
C LYS A 239 16.54 2.28 -2.60
N ILE A 240 15.33 2.59 -2.12
CA ILE A 240 14.64 1.80 -1.09
C ILE A 240 14.45 0.34 -1.53
N ASP A 241 14.03 0.13 -2.78
CA ASP A 241 13.81 -1.21 -3.32
C ASP A 241 15.07 -2.09 -3.28
N SER A 242 16.24 -1.49 -3.51
CA SER A 242 17.52 -2.21 -3.48
C SER A 242 17.87 -2.84 -2.11
N TYR A 243 17.23 -2.38 -1.02
CA TYR A 243 17.40 -2.95 0.31
C TYR A 243 16.46 -4.14 0.58
N ILE A 244 15.49 -4.39 -0.32
CA ILE A 244 14.42 -5.38 -0.14
C ILE A 244 14.72 -6.62 -1.00
N ARG A 245 14.40 -7.80 -0.46
CA ARG A 245 14.48 -9.08 -1.19
C ARG A 245 13.62 -9.08 -2.46
N GLU A 246 14.09 -9.73 -3.52
CA GLU A 246 13.42 -9.72 -4.84
C GLU A 246 12.13 -10.53 -4.88
N ASP A 247 12.06 -11.61 -4.09
CA ASP A 247 10.89 -12.49 -4.06
C ASP A 247 9.73 -11.94 -3.22
N ARG A 248 9.75 -10.67 -2.81
CA ARG A 248 8.61 -10.00 -2.17
C ARG A 248 7.39 -9.95 -3.10
N GLN A 249 6.23 -9.59 -2.55
CA GLN A 249 5.07 -9.20 -3.34
C GLN A 249 5.03 -7.67 -3.42
N THR A 250 4.79 -7.13 -4.61
CA THR A 250 4.73 -5.68 -4.86
C THR A 250 3.34 -5.29 -5.37
N VAL A 251 2.76 -4.26 -4.74
CA VAL A 251 1.44 -3.77 -5.06
C VAL A 251 1.47 -2.27 -5.28
N PHE A 252 1.02 -1.83 -6.45
CA PHE A 252 0.91 -0.43 -6.82
C PHE A 252 -0.53 0.03 -6.75
N PHE A 253 -0.74 1.23 -6.22
CA PHE A 253 -2.01 1.95 -6.28
C PHE A 253 -1.79 3.35 -6.82
N SER A 254 -2.57 3.70 -7.83
CA SER A 254 -2.44 4.98 -8.53
C SER A 254 -3.81 5.51 -8.97
N ALA A 255 -3.92 6.81 -9.19
CA ALA A 255 -5.10 7.38 -9.85
C ALA A 255 -4.91 7.37 -11.38
N THR A 256 -3.67 7.53 -11.84
CA THR A 256 -3.32 7.56 -13.26
C THR A 256 -2.27 6.49 -13.61
N TRP A 257 -2.13 6.16 -14.90
CA TRP A 257 -1.21 5.12 -15.37
C TRP A 257 -0.27 5.58 -16.50
N PRO A 258 0.52 6.65 -16.30
CA PRO A 258 1.45 7.12 -17.32
C PRO A 258 2.65 6.17 -17.49
N ARG A 259 3.37 6.31 -18.62
CA ARG A 259 4.56 5.49 -18.93
C ARG A 259 5.62 5.50 -17.84
N THR A 260 5.76 6.61 -17.10
CA THR A 260 6.71 6.71 -15.98
C THR A 260 6.37 5.73 -14.86
N VAL A 261 5.09 5.61 -14.51
CA VAL A 261 4.64 4.63 -13.49
C VAL A 261 4.75 3.21 -14.03
N GLN A 262 4.42 2.98 -15.30
CA GLN A 262 4.62 1.68 -15.96
C GLN A 262 6.08 1.23 -15.87
N ASN A 263 7.02 2.09 -16.22
CA ASN A 263 8.46 1.79 -16.14
C ASN A 263 8.89 1.47 -14.70
N LEU A 264 8.43 2.26 -13.73
CA LEU A 264 8.73 1.98 -12.32
C LEU A 264 8.19 0.61 -11.89
N ALA A 265 6.97 0.26 -12.31
CA ALA A 265 6.38 -1.03 -11.97
C ALA A 265 7.11 -2.20 -12.65
N CYS A 266 7.53 -2.06 -13.91
CA CYS A 266 8.37 -3.05 -14.59
C CYS A 266 9.69 -3.32 -13.87
N ASP A 267 10.27 -2.31 -13.23
CA ASP A 267 11.54 -2.45 -12.52
C ASP A 267 11.39 -3.02 -11.11
N LEU A 268 10.25 -2.76 -10.45
CA LEU A 268 10.00 -3.17 -9.07
C LEU A 268 9.30 -4.53 -8.99
N CYS A 269 8.33 -4.82 -9.86
CA CYS A 269 7.63 -6.10 -9.87
C CYS A 269 8.57 -7.20 -10.35
N HIS A 270 8.57 -8.34 -9.66
CA HIS A 270 9.43 -9.46 -10.04
C HIS A 270 8.83 -10.29 -11.16
N ASN A 271 7.51 -10.48 -11.09
CA ASN A 271 6.71 -11.14 -12.10
C ASN A 271 5.86 -10.12 -12.84
N GLU A 272 5.32 -10.53 -13.99
CA GLU A 272 4.33 -9.72 -14.67
C GLU A 272 3.12 -9.45 -13.75
N PRO A 273 2.85 -8.18 -13.42
CA PRO A 273 1.75 -7.84 -12.52
C PRO A 273 0.41 -7.95 -13.22
N ILE A 274 -0.64 -8.20 -12.45
CA ILE A 274 -2.02 -8.06 -12.94
C ILE A 274 -2.38 -6.58 -12.90
N ASN A 275 -2.88 -6.02 -14.02
CA ASN A 275 -3.34 -4.64 -14.05
C ASN A 275 -4.86 -4.61 -13.88
N LEU A 276 -5.32 -3.81 -12.93
CA LEU A 276 -6.72 -3.68 -12.60
C LEU A 276 -7.12 -2.21 -12.66
N TYR A 277 -8.11 -1.91 -13.49
CA TYR A 277 -8.64 -0.58 -13.72
C TYR A 277 -10.08 -0.54 -13.25
N ILE A 278 -10.45 0.49 -12.48
CA ILE A 278 -11.83 0.71 -12.04
C ILE A 278 -12.29 2.10 -12.42
N GLY A 279 -13.42 2.14 -13.11
CA GLY A 279 -13.92 3.33 -13.77
C GLY A 279 -13.43 3.43 -15.21
N SER A 280 -13.82 4.49 -15.89
CA SER A 280 -13.37 4.75 -17.26
C SER A 280 -11.84 4.92 -17.33
N GLN A 281 -11.21 4.30 -18.34
CA GLN A 281 -9.78 4.39 -18.62
C GLN A 281 -9.33 5.80 -19.06
N GLU A 282 -10.25 6.61 -19.57
CA GLU A 282 -10.02 8.05 -19.73
C GLU A 282 -9.99 8.70 -18.34
N VAL A 283 -9.20 9.75 -18.14
CA VAL A 283 -9.16 10.53 -16.88
C VAL A 283 -10.54 11.09 -16.60
N THR A 284 -11.41 10.28 -15.99
CA THR A 284 -12.75 10.70 -15.66
C THR A 284 -12.70 11.20 -14.25
N ILE A 285 -12.78 12.52 -14.18
CA ILE A 285 -12.96 13.26 -12.96
C ILE A 285 -14.18 12.68 -12.25
N ASN A 286 -14.09 12.55 -10.93
CA ASN A 286 -15.17 11.97 -10.13
C ASN A 286 -16.49 12.68 -10.47
N LYS A 287 -17.48 11.93 -10.97
CA LYS A 287 -18.77 12.48 -11.45
C LYS A 287 -19.57 13.19 -10.35
N ASN A 288 -19.23 12.96 -9.08
CA ASN A 288 -19.83 13.66 -7.94
C ASN A 288 -19.22 15.05 -7.68
N ILE A 289 -18.21 15.46 -8.46
CA ILE A 289 -17.58 16.79 -8.39
C ILE A 289 -18.16 17.66 -9.51
N THR A 290 -18.95 18.67 -9.14
CA THR A 290 -19.34 19.75 -10.06
C THR A 290 -18.10 20.57 -10.39
N GLN A 291 -17.84 20.77 -11.68
CA GLN A 291 -16.68 21.49 -12.17
C GLN A 291 -17.11 22.72 -12.96
N GLU A 292 -16.57 23.86 -12.57
CA GLU A 292 -16.78 25.14 -13.25
C GLU A 292 -15.43 25.72 -13.62
N THR A 293 -15.33 26.25 -14.84
CA THR A 293 -14.11 26.88 -15.35
C THR A 293 -14.41 28.33 -15.67
N ILE A 294 -13.65 29.24 -15.07
CA ILE A 294 -13.79 30.68 -15.26
C ILE A 294 -12.54 31.19 -15.99
N CYS A 295 -12.74 31.75 -17.18
CA CYS A 295 -11.66 32.33 -17.98
C CYS A 295 -11.45 33.79 -17.57
N LEU A 296 -10.31 34.08 -16.96
CA LEU A 296 -9.97 35.39 -16.41
C LEU A 296 -8.56 35.81 -16.81
N TYR A 297 -8.30 37.11 -16.81
CA TYR A 297 -6.94 37.63 -16.82
C TYR A 297 -6.30 37.45 -15.43
N GLN A 298 -4.97 37.36 -15.38
CA GLN A 298 -4.24 37.08 -14.13
C GLN A 298 -4.52 38.12 -13.02
N ASN A 299 -4.77 39.38 -13.40
CA ASN A 299 -5.11 40.47 -12.49
C ASN A 299 -6.55 40.41 -11.94
N GLU A 300 -7.43 39.60 -12.52
CA GLU A 300 -8.85 39.49 -12.12
C GLU A 300 -9.08 38.33 -11.15
N LYS A 301 -8.15 37.36 -11.07
CA LYS A 301 -8.28 36.17 -10.22
C LYS A 301 -8.57 36.48 -8.75
N GLN A 302 -7.99 37.54 -8.21
CA GLN A 302 -8.17 37.89 -6.80
C GLN A 302 -9.57 38.43 -6.53
N GLU A 303 -10.12 39.23 -7.43
CA GLU A 303 -11.46 39.79 -7.32
C GLU A 303 -12.52 38.69 -7.50
N GLU A 304 -12.34 37.81 -8.48
CA GLU A 304 -13.23 36.66 -8.68
C GLU A 304 -13.22 35.72 -7.48
N LEU A 305 -12.04 35.42 -6.93
CA LEU A 305 -11.94 34.56 -5.75
C LEU A 305 -12.75 35.12 -4.57
N LEU A 306 -12.70 36.44 -4.35
CA LEU A 306 -13.49 37.06 -3.29
C LEU A 306 -14.99 36.92 -3.55
N TYR A 307 -15.43 37.12 -4.79
CA TYR A 307 -16.83 36.92 -5.19
C TYR A 307 -17.30 35.49 -4.90
N ILE A 308 -16.52 34.48 -5.30
CA ILE A 308 -16.84 33.06 -5.05
C ILE A 308 -16.92 32.80 -3.53
N LEU A 309 -16.00 33.36 -2.74
CA LEU A 309 -15.99 33.17 -1.29
C LEU A 309 -17.17 33.87 -0.60
N GLU A 310 -17.69 34.97 -1.14
CA GLU A 310 -18.87 35.67 -0.61
C GLU A 310 -20.17 34.89 -0.80
N GLU A 311 -20.28 34.07 -1.86
CA GLU A 311 -21.44 33.21 -2.10
C GLU A 311 -21.49 31.99 -1.17
N LEU A 312 -20.36 31.63 -0.55
CA LEU A 312 -20.27 30.48 0.34
C LEU A 312 -20.79 30.79 1.75
N SER A 313 -21.41 29.79 2.37
CA SER A 313 -21.87 29.92 3.74
C SER A 313 -20.71 29.74 4.73
N ASN A 314 -20.81 30.32 5.92
CA ASN A 314 -19.81 30.15 7.00
C ASN A 314 -19.61 28.69 7.47
N LYS A 315 -20.40 27.73 6.98
CA LYS A 315 -20.26 26.30 7.30
C LYS A 315 -19.51 25.52 6.22
N ASP A 316 -19.29 26.11 5.06
CA ASP A 316 -18.64 25.45 3.93
C ASP A 316 -17.13 25.37 4.18
N LYS A 317 -16.53 24.25 3.76
CA LYS A 317 -15.09 24.03 3.84
C LYS A 317 -14.49 24.23 2.45
N VAL A 318 -13.52 25.13 2.37
CA VAL A 318 -12.89 25.51 1.10
C VAL A 318 -11.41 25.14 1.12
N LEU A 319 -10.91 24.61 0.01
CA LEU A 319 -9.51 24.34 -0.22
C LEU A 319 -9.08 25.09 -1.50
N ILE A 320 -8.12 26.02 -1.37
CA ILE A 320 -7.62 26.83 -2.48
C ILE A 320 -6.20 26.37 -2.81
N PHE A 321 -5.98 25.99 -4.06
CA PHE A 321 -4.66 25.65 -4.59
C PHE A 321 -4.13 26.84 -5.38
N CYS A 322 -2.90 27.29 -5.09
CA CYS A 322 -2.26 28.46 -5.67
C CYS A 322 -1.02 28.09 -6.48
#